data_AF-A0A7C8U5Q8-F1
#
_entry.id   AF-A0A7C8U5Q8-F1
#
_cell.length_a   1.000
_cell.length_b   1.000
_cell.length_c   1.000
_cell.angle_alpha   90.00
_cell.angle_beta   90.00
_cell.angle_gamma   90.00
#
_symmetry.space_group_name_H-M   'P 1'
#
loop_
_entity.id
_entity.type
_entity.pdbx_description
1 polymer ?
#
loop_
_entity_poly.entity_id
_entity_poly.type
_entity_poly.pdbx_seq_one_letter_code
_entity_poly.pdbx_strand_id
1 'polypeptide(L)'
;QRIKAVEQFRDGTVDFLLATDLASRGLDIKNVSYVINFELPQSHEIYTHRVGRTARAGRSGRAITLAAEADRKIVKKAIKAGQENGKVVSRTLDVSKVDEMTEKLNGMEDDIEAILEDEKEEKQLLQVEMQLRKGENMIKYEEEIASRPRRTWFETEKDKKKAKEAGSAELNGIQLEKKKVKLSGKMKKKLESRDDMKDDGVRVFKKTKTIRDEASKRGVKTGNLSKKKMKAAAMAGKSGKKPARKGAKGKKR
;
A
#
# COMPACT_ATOMS: atom_id res chain seq x y z
N GLN A 1 12.81 12.94 -2.97
CA GLN A 1 13.67 12.61 -4.13
C GLN A 1 12.92 11.80 -5.18
N ARG A 2 12.35 10.63 -4.86
CA ARG A 2 11.66 9.76 -5.85
C ARG A 2 10.54 10.42 -6.67
N ILE A 3 9.66 11.19 -6.02
CA ILE A 3 8.53 11.84 -6.70
C ILE A 3 9.02 12.92 -7.68
N LYS A 4 10.00 13.75 -7.25
CA LYS A 4 10.58 14.81 -8.07
C LYS A 4 11.20 14.28 -9.37
N ALA A 5 11.98 13.20 -9.31
CA ALA A 5 12.60 12.62 -10.51
C ALA A 5 11.56 12.10 -11.52
N VAL A 6 10.45 11.54 -11.01
CA VAL A 6 9.36 11.03 -11.86
C VAL A 6 8.54 12.19 -12.44
N GLU A 7 8.32 13.26 -11.67
CA GLU A 7 7.68 14.49 -12.14
C GLU A 7 8.52 15.17 -13.22
N GLN A 8 9.83 15.36 -12.99
CA GLN A 8 10.77 15.92 -13.97
C GLN A 8 10.79 15.12 -15.28
N PHE A 9 10.74 13.79 -15.20
CA PHE A 9 10.64 12.93 -16.37
C PHE A 9 9.28 13.06 -17.09
N ARG A 10 8.18 13.11 -16.32
CA ARG A 10 6.83 13.27 -16.89
C ARG A 10 6.66 14.62 -17.59
N ASP A 11 7.25 15.66 -17.01
CA ASP A 11 7.16 17.04 -17.50
C ASP A 11 8.19 17.29 -18.63
N GLY A 12 9.00 16.29 -18.99
CA GLY A 12 9.98 16.36 -20.08
C GLY A 12 11.22 17.19 -19.78
N THR A 13 11.45 17.53 -18.51
CA THR A 13 12.68 18.21 -18.07
C THR A 13 13.89 17.28 -18.15
N VAL A 14 13.66 15.97 -18.03
CA VAL A 14 14.68 14.93 -18.11
C VAL A 14 14.23 13.86 -19.10
N ASP A 15 15.11 13.51 -20.04
CA ASP A 15 14.82 12.53 -21.11
C ASP A 15 15.01 11.07 -20.67
N PHE A 16 15.73 10.82 -19.57
CA PHE A 16 16.09 9.49 -19.10
C PHE A 16 15.70 9.29 -17.63
N LEU A 17 15.10 8.15 -17.32
CA LEU A 17 14.75 7.77 -15.95
C LEU A 17 15.28 6.36 -15.65
N LEU A 18 16.22 6.29 -14.69
CA LEU A 18 16.68 5.02 -14.14
C LEU A 18 15.77 4.61 -12.97
N ALA A 19 15.16 3.43 -13.05
CA ALA A 19 14.24 2.95 -12.03
C ALA A 19 14.32 1.42 -11.83
N THR A 20 14.06 0.98 -10.60
CA THR A 20 13.88 -0.44 -10.26
C THR A 20 12.40 -0.79 -10.19
N ASP A 21 12.06 -2.09 -10.29
CA ASP A 21 10.67 -2.58 -10.23
C ASP A 21 9.93 -2.21 -8.94
N LEU A 22 10.67 -2.08 -7.83
CA LEU A 22 10.08 -1.67 -6.57
C LEU A 22 9.72 -0.18 -6.59
N ALA A 23 10.56 0.64 -7.21
CA ALA A 23 10.36 2.07 -7.29
C ALA A 23 9.27 2.46 -8.31
N SER A 24 9.02 1.64 -9.34
CA SER A 24 8.11 1.95 -10.45
C SER A 24 6.65 1.55 -10.24
N ARG A 25 6.34 0.72 -9.22
CA ARG A 25 4.95 0.33 -8.92
C ARG A 25 4.14 1.52 -8.40
N GLY A 26 2.94 1.71 -8.95
CA GLY A 26 2.05 2.81 -8.60
C GLY A 26 2.39 4.14 -9.27
N LEU A 27 3.44 4.18 -10.09
CA LEU A 27 3.77 5.33 -10.92
C LEU A 27 3.21 5.12 -12.33
N ASP A 28 2.26 5.98 -12.73
CA ASP A 28 1.76 6.01 -14.11
C ASP A 28 2.60 6.98 -14.93
N ILE A 29 3.59 6.44 -15.64
CA ILE A 29 4.46 7.20 -16.52
C ILE A 29 3.87 7.13 -17.93
N LYS A 30 3.25 8.24 -18.36
CA LYS A 30 2.68 8.37 -19.70
C LYS A 30 3.78 8.75 -20.69
N ASN A 31 3.61 8.37 -21.96
CA ASN A 31 4.48 8.77 -23.09
C ASN A 31 5.90 8.17 -23.11
N VAL A 32 6.11 6.95 -22.61
CA VAL A 32 7.42 6.28 -22.76
C VAL A 32 7.58 5.69 -24.17
N SER A 33 8.47 6.26 -24.98
CA SER A 33 8.80 5.75 -26.33
C SER A 33 9.72 4.53 -26.31
N TYR A 34 10.67 4.52 -25.38
CA TYR A 34 11.69 3.48 -25.25
C TYR A 34 11.75 2.92 -23.84
N VAL A 35 11.74 1.59 -23.72
CA VAL A 35 12.00 0.89 -22.46
C VAL A 35 13.27 0.07 -22.65
N ILE A 36 14.28 0.36 -21.83
CA ILE A 36 15.56 -0.37 -21.84
C ILE A 36 15.64 -1.19 -20.55
N ASN A 37 15.63 -2.51 -20.70
CA ASN A 37 15.92 -3.42 -19.60
C ASN A 37 17.43 -3.66 -19.56
N PHE A 38 18.08 -3.01 -18.59
CA PHE A 38 19.51 -3.24 -18.32
C PHE A 38 19.75 -4.67 -17.80
N GLU A 39 18.91 -5.12 -16.88
CA GLU A 39 18.93 -6.48 -16.35
C GLU A 39 17.61 -7.19 -16.65
N LEU A 40 17.71 -8.46 -17.02
CA LEU A 40 16.54 -9.28 -17.33
C LEU A 40 15.77 -9.62 -16.05
N PRO A 41 14.43 -9.43 -16.02
CA PRO A 41 13.65 -9.74 -14.83
C PRO A 41 13.56 -11.25 -14.61
N GLN A 42 13.41 -11.65 -13.34
CA GLN A 42 13.36 -13.05 -12.89
C GLN A 42 12.17 -13.84 -13.47
N SER A 43 11.09 -13.16 -13.88
CA SER A 43 9.91 -13.80 -14.45
C SER A 43 9.41 -13.09 -15.70
N HIS A 44 8.74 -13.86 -16.57
CA HIS A 44 8.12 -13.34 -17.79
C HIS A 44 6.97 -12.36 -17.51
N GLU A 45 6.23 -12.55 -16.41
CA GLU A 45 5.15 -11.63 -16.03
C GLU A 45 5.68 -10.22 -15.70
N ILE A 46 6.78 -10.16 -14.95
CA ILE A 46 7.45 -8.89 -14.62
C ILE A 46 7.98 -8.25 -15.91
N TYR A 47 8.58 -9.05 -16.81
CA TYR A 47 8.99 -8.57 -18.13
C TYR A 47 7.83 -7.88 -18.87
N THR A 48 6.69 -8.55 -19.01
CA THR A 48 5.51 -8.01 -19.69
C THR A 48 5.01 -6.72 -19.03
N HIS A 49 5.04 -6.61 -17.70
CA HIS A 49 4.70 -5.37 -16.99
C HIS A 49 5.68 -4.21 -17.23
N ARG A 50 6.98 -4.51 -17.44
CA ARG A 50 8.00 -3.51 -17.79
C ARG A 50 7.83 -3.02 -19.22
N VAL A 51 7.71 -3.93 -20.20
CA VAL A 51 7.51 -3.51 -21.60
C VAL A 51 6.12 -2.89 -21.83
N GLY A 52 5.12 -3.24 -21.02
CA GLY A 52 3.82 -2.58 -20.99
C GLY A 52 3.84 -1.12 -20.50
N ARG A 53 5.01 -0.54 -20.22
CA ARG A 53 5.18 0.90 -19.98
C ARG A 53 5.24 1.71 -21.28
N THR A 54 5.64 1.09 -22.38
CA THR A 54 5.65 1.73 -23.71
C THR A 54 4.43 1.34 -24.54
N ALA A 55 4.31 1.91 -25.75
CA ALA A 55 3.28 1.61 -26.75
C ALA A 55 1.81 1.67 -26.25
N ARG A 56 1.50 2.63 -25.38
CA ARG A 56 0.14 2.85 -24.85
C ARG A 56 -0.68 3.76 -25.77
N ALA A 57 -1.99 3.55 -25.79
CA ALA A 57 -2.97 4.38 -26.51
C ALA A 57 -2.67 4.55 -28.01
N GLY A 58 -2.28 3.46 -28.70
CA GLY A 58 -2.06 3.45 -30.16
C GLY A 58 -0.74 4.06 -30.63
N ARG A 59 0.15 4.46 -29.71
CA ARG A 59 1.50 4.93 -30.04
C ARG A 59 2.46 3.76 -30.27
N SER A 60 3.42 3.93 -31.17
CA SER A 60 4.52 2.98 -31.34
C SER A 60 5.50 3.09 -30.16
N GLY A 61 6.03 1.95 -29.73
CA GLY A 61 7.02 1.88 -28.67
C GLY A 61 8.06 0.80 -28.96
N ARG A 62 9.27 0.96 -28.40
CA ARG A 62 10.33 -0.04 -28.56
C ARG A 62 10.85 -0.47 -27.20
N ALA A 63 10.95 -1.78 -27.02
CA ALA A 63 11.57 -2.39 -25.86
C ALA A 63 12.90 -3.03 -26.27
N ILE A 64 13.97 -2.66 -25.58
CA ILE A 64 15.32 -3.20 -25.76
C ILE A 64 15.69 -3.90 -24.46
N THR A 65 16.22 -5.12 -24.55
CA THR A 65 16.61 -5.89 -23.37
C THR A 65 18.00 -6.42 -23.59
N LEU A 66 18.89 -6.12 -22.64
CA LEU A 66 20.21 -6.72 -22.58
C LEU A 66 20.07 -8.06 -21.85
N ALA A 67 20.64 -9.11 -22.43
CA ALA A 67 20.51 -10.47 -21.92
C ALA A 67 21.86 -11.17 -21.96
N ALA A 68 22.24 -11.79 -20.84
CA ALA A 68 23.39 -12.68 -20.79
C ALA A 68 22.97 -14.13 -21.11
N GLU A 69 23.95 -15.02 -21.29
CA GLU A 69 23.68 -16.44 -21.58
C GLU A 69 22.85 -17.13 -20.49
N ALA A 70 23.02 -16.73 -19.22
CA ALA A 70 22.28 -17.27 -18.09
C ALA A 70 20.76 -17.06 -18.21
N ASP A 71 20.33 -15.99 -18.87
CA ASP A 71 18.93 -15.57 -18.96
C ASP A 71 18.16 -16.21 -20.12
N ARG A 72 18.81 -17.12 -20.85
CA ARG A 72 18.28 -17.75 -22.07
C ARG A 72 16.88 -18.36 -21.89
N LYS A 73 16.56 -18.89 -20.70
CA LYS A 73 15.25 -19.48 -20.40
C LYS A 73 14.13 -18.43 -20.47
N ILE A 74 14.38 -17.25 -19.92
CA ILE A 74 13.39 -16.16 -19.86
C ILE A 74 13.29 -15.48 -21.22
N VAL A 75 14.43 -15.29 -21.89
CA VAL A 75 14.48 -14.77 -23.28
C VAL A 75 13.66 -15.65 -24.22
N LYS A 76 13.79 -16.98 -24.16
CA LYS A 76 12.96 -17.89 -24.98
C LYS A 76 11.46 -17.70 -24.75
N LYS A 77 11.03 -17.55 -23.49
CA LYS A 77 9.63 -17.28 -23.14
C LYS A 77 9.18 -15.92 -23.68
N ALA A 78 10.02 -14.89 -23.52
CA ALA A 78 9.75 -13.54 -24.02
C ALA A 78 9.67 -13.48 -25.56
N ILE A 79 10.53 -14.19 -26.29
CA ILE A 79 10.47 -14.31 -27.75
C ILE A 79 9.17 -15.00 -28.17
N LYS A 80 8.81 -16.12 -27.52
CA LYS A 80 7.58 -16.86 -27.82
C LYS A 80 6.34 -15.98 -27.64
N ALA A 81 6.23 -15.28 -26.51
CA ALA A 81 5.15 -14.33 -26.26
C ALA A 81 5.22 -13.09 -27.18
N GLY A 82 6.42 -12.67 -27.56
CA GLY A 82 6.65 -11.53 -28.43
C GLY A 82 6.26 -11.80 -29.88
N GLN A 83 6.42 -13.02 -30.39
CA GLN A 83 6.02 -13.42 -31.74
C GLN A 83 4.51 -13.28 -31.98
N GLU A 84 3.69 -13.47 -30.93
CA GLU A 84 2.24 -13.27 -31.00
C GLU A 84 1.87 -11.78 -31.07
N ASN A 85 2.69 -10.90 -30.48
CA ASN A 85 2.36 -9.49 -30.26
C ASN A 85 3.21 -8.49 -31.07
N GLY A 86 4.21 -8.95 -31.84
CA GLY A 86 5.06 -8.07 -32.64
C GLY A 86 6.30 -8.71 -33.25
N LYS A 87 7.12 -7.86 -33.90
CA LYS A 87 8.37 -8.27 -34.55
C LYS A 87 9.52 -8.28 -33.52
N VAL A 88 9.99 -9.47 -33.17
CA VAL A 88 11.16 -9.64 -32.30
C VAL A 88 12.42 -9.70 -33.15
N VAL A 89 13.42 -8.88 -32.83
CA VAL A 89 14.72 -8.87 -33.52
C VAL A 89 15.81 -9.14 -32.48
N SER A 90 16.50 -10.28 -32.61
CA SER A 90 17.72 -10.55 -31.87
C SER A 90 18.89 -9.88 -32.58
N ARG A 91 19.67 -9.09 -31.85
CA ARG A 91 20.94 -8.52 -32.31
C ARG A 91 22.04 -8.95 -31.38
N THR A 92 23.13 -9.45 -31.93
CA THR A 92 24.38 -9.63 -31.21
C THR A 92 25.14 -8.31 -31.31
N LEU A 93 25.63 -7.82 -30.18
CA LEU A 93 26.51 -6.65 -30.17
C LEU A 93 27.92 -7.09 -30.56
N ASP A 94 28.54 -6.31 -31.41
CA ASP A 94 29.95 -6.50 -31.80
C ASP A 94 30.84 -5.97 -30.67
N VAL A 95 31.80 -6.78 -30.23
CA VAL A 95 32.66 -6.50 -29.08
C VAL A 95 33.49 -5.24 -29.35
N SER A 96 34.01 -5.08 -30.57
CA SER A 96 34.84 -3.93 -30.96
C SER A 96 34.12 -2.59 -30.74
N LYS A 97 32.80 -2.53 -31.01
CA LYS A 97 32.01 -1.31 -30.80
C LYS A 97 31.70 -1.05 -29.33
N VAL A 98 31.67 -2.10 -28.52
CA VAL A 98 31.50 -1.94 -27.07
C VAL A 98 32.78 -1.33 -26.50
N ASP A 99 33.94 -1.81 -26.93
CA ASP A 99 35.24 -1.29 -26.49
C ASP A 99 35.40 0.21 -26.83
N GLU A 100 35.06 0.62 -28.07
CA GLU A 100 35.05 2.04 -28.46
C GLU A 100 34.15 2.92 -27.58
N MET A 101 33.01 2.39 -27.12
CA MET A 101 32.10 3.11 -26.24
C MET A 101 32.62 3.16 -24.81
N THR A 102 33.26 2.08 -24.35
CA THR A 102 33.90 2.02 -23.03
C THR A 102 35.06 3.02 -22.94
N GLU A 103 35.89 3.15 -23.97
CA GLU A 103 36.96 4.15 -24.01
C GLU A 103 36.41 5.58 -23.90
N LYS A 104 35.31 5.89 -24.58
CA LYS A 104 34.65 7.20 -24.46
C LYS A 104 34.09 7.44 -23.05
N LEU A 105 33.54 6.41 -22.42
CA LEU A 105 33.02 6.51 -21.05
C LEU A 105 34.15 6.76 -20.04
N ASN A 106 35.26 6.04 -20.17
CA ASN A 106 36.44 6.24 -19.32
C ASN A 106 37.03 7.63 -19.50
N GLY A 107 37.03 8.17 -20.73
CA GLY A 107 37.47 9.54 -20.98
C GLY A 107 36.59 10.62 -20.35
N MET A 108 35.37 10.30 -19.93
CA MET A 108 34.45 11.21 -19.23
C MET A 108 34.47 11.00 -17.71
N GLU A 109 35.29 10.09 -17.18
CA GLU A 109 35.30 9.72 -15.76
C GLU A 109 35.63 10.92 -14.87
N ASP A 110 36.62 11.73 -15.25
CA ASP A 110 37.03 12.93 -14.51
C ASP A 110 35.89 13.98 -14.42
N ASP A 111 35.17 14.21 -15.52
CA ASP A 111 34.04 15.15 -15.56
C ASP A 111 32.89 14.64 -14.68
N ILE A 112 32.63 13.32 -14.71
CA ILE A 112 31.60 12.69 -13.87
C ILE A 112 31.97 12.82 -12.39
N GLU A 113 33.23 12.59 -12.04
CA GLU A 113 33.70 12.70 -10.66
C GLU A 113 33.56 14.14 -10.14
N ALA A 114 33.96 15.14 -10.93
CA ALA A 114 33.78 16.55 -10.58
C ALA A 114 32.31 16.91 -10.33
N ILE A 115 31.39 16.49 -11.21
CA ILE A 115 29.95 16.73 -11.04
C ILE A 115 29.41 16.05 -9.77
N LEU A 116 29.87 14.83 -9.47
CA LEU A 116 29.43 14.10 -8.28
C LEU A 116 29.92 14.76 -6.98
N GLU A 117 31.10 15.38 -6.99
CA GLU A 117 31.60 16.17 -5.88
C GLU A 117 30.78 17.45 -5.70
N ASP A 118 30.54 18.21 -6.77
CA ASP A 118 29.70 19.42 -6.74
C ASP A 118 28.30 19.13 -6.19
N GLU A 119 27.62 18.08 -6.69
CA GLU A 119 26.30 17.68 -6.21
C GLU A 119 26.30 17.30 -4.72
N LYS A 120 27.39 16.69 -4.24
CA LYS A 120 27.55 16.32 -2.84
C LYS A 120 27.75 17.55 -1.96
N GLU A 121 28.54 18.52 -2.41
CA GLU A 121 28.73 19.80 -1.72
C GLU A 121 27.43 20.60 -1.65
N GLU A 122 26.72 20.74 -2.77
CA GLU A 122 25.41 21.41 -2.81
C GLU A 122 24.41 20.76 -1.84
N LYS A 123 24.39 19.42 -1.79
CA LYS A 123 23.52 18.69 -0.87
C LYS A 123 23.90 18.93 0.59
N GLN A 124 25.18 19.07 0.91
CA GLN A 124 25.64 19.41 2.26
C GLN A 124 25.25 20.84 2.63
N LEU A 125 25.44 21.79 1.73
CA LEU A 125 25.03 23.19 1.91
C LEU A 125 23.53 23.31 2.17
N LEU A 126 22.69 22.63 1.37
CA LEU A 126 21.24 22.59 1.58
C LEU A 126 20.85 22.03 2.96
N GLN A 127 21.58 21.04 3.47
CA GLN A 127 21.32 20.50 4.81
C GLN A 127 21.66 21.50 5.91
N VAL A 128 22.79 22.19 5.76
CA VAL A 128 23.24 23.24 6.70
C VAL A 128 22.25 24.41 6.69
N GLU A 129 21.84 24.87 5.51
CA GLU A 129 20.85 25.94 5.37
C GLU A 129 19.51 25.56 6.01
N MET A 130 19.03 24.34 5.78
CA MET A 130 17.81 23.84 6.44
C MET A 130 17.94 23.83 7.96
N GLN A 131 19.10 23.47 8.51
CA GLN A 131 19.35 23.47 9.95
C GLN A 131 19.40 24.88 10.53
N LEU A 132 20.09 25.80 9.86
CA LEU A 132 20.12 27.22 10.21
C LEU A 132 18.71 27.81 10.23
N ARG A 133 17.94 27.61 9.16
CA ARG A 133 16.55 28.07 9.07
C ARG A 133 15.68 27.48 10.17
N LYS A 134 15.90 26.21 10.53
CA LYS A 134 15.21 25.57 11.65
C LYS A 134 15.59 26.21 12.99
N GLY A 135 16.88 26.52 13.20
CA GLY A 135 17.37 27.23 14.38
C GLY A 135 16.79 28.63 14.49
N GLU A 136 16.83 29.41 13.41
CA GLU A 136 16.22 30.74 13.34
C GLU A 136 14.72 30.71 13.65
N ASN A 137 14.00 29.76 13.05
CA ASN A 137 12.57 29.60 13.32
C ASN A 137 12.31 29.19 14.78
N MET A 138 13.20 28.40 15.38
CA MET A 138 13.07 28.02 16.79
C MET A 138 13.25 29.22 17.72
N ILE A 139 14.14 30.15 17.38
CA ILE A 139 14.37 31.39 18.14
C ILE A 139 13.21 32.38 17.92
N LYS A 140 12.83 32.63 16.66
CA LYS A 140 11.79 33.62 16.32
C LYS A 140 10.40 33.24 16.82
N TYR A 141 10.08 31.94 16.84
CA TYR A 141 8.76 31.42 17.22
C TYR A 141 8.79 30.64 18.53
N GLU A 142 9.78 30.87 19.40
CA GLU A 142 10.00 30.10 20.62
C GLU A 142 8.73 30.03 21.49
N GLU A 143 8.14 31.18 21.80
CA GLU A 143 6.95 31.30 22.66
C GLU A 143 5.70 30.67 22.02
N GLU A 144 5.54 30.81 20.70
CA GLU A 144 4.45 30.19 19.96
C GLU A 144 4.61 28.67 19.91
N ILE A 145 5.84 28.16 19.74
CA ILE A 145 6.13 26.72 19.74
C ILE A 145 5.90 26.13 21.14
N ALA A 146 6.33 26.83 22.20
CA ALA A 146 6.17 26.38 23.58
C ALA A 146 4.71 26.34 24.04
N SER A 147 3.88 27.27 23.55
CA SER A 147 2.44 27.32 23.88
C SER A 147 1.60 26.30 23.12
N ARG A 148 2.11 25.73 22.01
CA ARG A 148 1.40 24.68 21.26
C ARG A 148 1.33 23.39 22.09
N PRO A 149 0.13 22.81 22.31
CA PRO A 149 -0.01 21.54 23.01
C PRO A 149 0.69 20.42 22.23
N ARG A 150 1.21 19.43 22.96
CA ARG A 150 1.87 18.28 22.33
C ARG A 150 0.93 17.61 21.35
N ARG A 151 1.35 17.51 20.09
CA ARG A 151 0.61 16.80 19.05
C ARG A 151 0.52 15.33 19.41
N THR A 152 -0.70 14.84 19.68
CA THR A 152 -0.96 13.42 19.90
C THR A 152 -1.32 12.76 18.58
N TRP A 153 -0.69 11.61 18.29
CA TRP A 153 -1.06 10.75 17.15
C TRP A 153 -2.40 10.03 17.38
N PHE A 154 -2.84 9.98 18.64
CA PHE A 154 -4.09 9.38 19.04
C PHE A 154 -5.14 10.47 19.23
N GLU A 155 -6.24 10.33 18.49
CA GLU A 155 -7.45 11.11 18.68
C GLU A 155 -8.05 10.76 20.04
N THR A 156 -8.21 11.75 20.92
CA THR A 156 -8.77 11.51 22.26
C THR A 156 -10.24 11.09 22.14
N GLU A 157 -10.79 10.38 23.12
CA GLU A 157 -12.21 10.00 23.11
C GLU A 157 -13.14 11.23 23.01
N LYS A 158 -12.70 12.39 23.53
CA LYS A 158 -13.43 13.65 23.43
C LYS A 158 -13.41 14.20 22.00
N ASP A 159 -12.28 14.10 21.30
CA ASP A 159 -12.16 14.57 19.91
C ASP A 159 -12.96 13.65 18.96
N LYS A 160 -12.90 12.32 19.18
CA LYS A 160 -13.76 11.34 18.49
C LYS A 160 -15.24 11.63 18.66
N LYS A 161 -15.65 11.98 19.88
CA LYS A 161 -17.04 12.27 20.20
C LYS A 161 -17.50 13.58 19.54
N LYS A 162 -16.67 14.63 19.56
CA LYS A 162 -16.94 15.89 18.86
C LYS A 162 -17.02 15.72 17.34
N ALA A 163 -16.12 14.95 16.74
CA ALA A 163 -16.18 14.64 15.31
C ALA A 163 -17.46 13.87 14.94
N LYS A 164 -17.89 12.94 15.80
CA LYS A 164 -19.14 12.19 15.63
C LYS A 164 -20.38 13.08 15.80
N GLU A 165 -20.37 14.00 16.75
CA GLU A 165 -21.44 14.97 16.98
C GLU A 165 -21.53 15.99 15.82
N ALA A 166 -20.39 16.49 15.33
CA ALA A 166 -20.31 17.37 14.17
C ALA A 166 -20.79 16.67 12.89
N GLY A 167 -20.31 15.46 12.61
CA GLY A 167 -20.78 14.67 11.47
C GLY A 167 -22.27 14.30 11.58
N SER A 168 -22.79 14.08 12.80
CA SER A 168 -24.21 13.86 13.04
C SER A 168 -25.07 15.13 12.85
N ALA A 169 -24.51 16.32 13.09
CA ALA A 169 -25.20 17.59 12.89
C ALA A 169 -25.24 17.98 11.40
N GLU A 170 -24.14 17.75 10.67
CA GLU A 170 -24.06 17.99 9.23
C GLU A 170 -24.95 17.05 8.43
N LEU A 171 -24.99 15.75 8.78
CA LEU A 171 -25.81 14.76 8.06
C LEU A 171 -27.32 14.90 8.30
N ASN A 172 -27.74 15.49 9.42
CA ASN A 172 -29.16 15.56 9.77
C ASN A 172 -29.81 16.95 9.55
N GLY A 173 -29.03 17.99 9.23
CA GLY A 173 -29.54 19.37 9.20
C GLY A 173 -30.14 19.79 10.55
N ILE A 174 -30.69 21.01 10.62
CA ILE A 174 -31.27 21.60 11.84
C ILE A 174 -32.16 20.58 12.57
N GLN A 175 -31.74 20.19 13.78
CA GLN A 175 -32.48 19.26 14.62
C GLN A 175 -33.79 19.92 15.06
N LEU A 176 -34.90 19.59 14.40
CA LEU A 176 -36.20 19.66 15.05
C LEU A 176 -36.15 18.72 16.26
N GLU A 177 -36.40 19.24 17.46
CA GLU A 177 -36.37 18.48 18.71
C GLU A 177 -37.16 17.19 18.58
N LYS A 178 -36.45 16.06 18.46
CA LYS A 178 -37.08 14.74 18.49
C LYS A 178 -37.50 14.47 19.92
N LYS A 179 -38.77 14.77 20.26
CA LYS A 179 -39.45 14.16 21.41
C LYS A 179 -39.19 12.66 21.36
N LYS A 180 -38.51 12.13 22.38
CA LYS A 180 -38.30 10.67 22.55
C LYS A 180 -39.66 10.00 22.78
N VAL A 181 -40.36 9.67 21.70
CA VAL A 181 -41.52 8.80 21.78
C VAL A 181 -41.01 7.39 22.02
N LYS A 182 -41.29 6.82 23.20
CA LYS A 182 -41.03 5.41 23.50
C LYS A 182 -41.93 4.56 22.60
N LEU A 183 -41.39 4.06 21.49
CA LEU A 183 -42.09 3.11 20.64
C LEU A 183 -42.42 1.84 21.43
N SER A 184 -43.69 1.40 21.40
CA SER A 184 -44.10 0.16 22.06
C SER A 184 -43.42 -1.04 21.39
N GLY A 185 -43.16 -2.11 22.17
CA GLY A 185 -42.39 -3.27 21.69
C GLY A 185 -42.94 -3.93 20.41
N LYS A 186 -44.25 -3.79 20.14
CA LYS A 186 -44.88 -4.25 18.89
C LYS A 186 -44.47 -3.42 17.67
N MET A 187 -44.37 -2.09 17.81
CA MET A 187 -43.94 -1.22 16.72
C MET A 187 -42.46 -1.40 16.40
N LYS A 188 -41.62 -1.58 17.42
CA LYS A 188 -40.19 -1.83 17.25
C LYS A 188 -39.92 -3.12 16.46
N LYS A 189 -40.62 -4.20 16.83
CA LYS A 189 -40.51 -5.49 16.14
C LYS A 189 -40.98 -5.43 14.68
N LYS A 190 -42.04 -4.66 14.38
CA LYS A 190 -42.55 -4.50 13.00
C LYS A 190 -41.59 -3.71 12.11
N LEU A 191 -40.83 -2.79 12.68
CA LEU A 191 -39.83 -1.99 11.97
C LEU A 191 -38.57 -2.81 11.70
N GLU A 192 -38.09 -3.54 12.71
CA GLU A 192 -36.97 -4.49 12.57
C GLU A 192 -37.28 -5.54 11.48
N SER A 193 -38.48 -6.13 11.49
CA SER A 193 -38.90 -7.07 10.43
C SER A 193 -39.03 -6.45 9.03
N ARG A 194 -39.14 -5.12 8.92
CA ARG A 194 -39.23 -4.40 7.64
C ARG A 194 -37.84 -4.04 7.11
N ASP A 195 -36.89 -3.75 7.99
CA ASP A 195 -35.50 -3.48 7.62
C ASP A 195 -34.75 -4.77 7.27
N ASP A 196 -35.01 -5.88 7.97
CA ASP A 196 -34.49 -7.21 7.62
C ASP A 196 -34.93 -7.67 6.20
N MET A 197 -36.00 -7.09 5.67
CA MET A 197 -36.57 -7.43 4.36
C MET A 197 -35.96 -6.62 3.21
N LYS A 198 -35.11 -5.63 3.50
CA LYS A 198 -34.41 -4.80 2.51
C LYS A 198 -32.96 -5.23 2.25
N ASP A 199 -32.32 -5.90 3.21
CA ASP A 199 -30.88 -6.20 3.13
C ASP A 199 -30.58 -7.47 2.31
N ASP A 200 -31.51 -8.44 2.29
CA ASP A 200 -31.39 -9.64 1.46
C ASP A 200 -32.45 -9.62 0.34
N GLY A 201 -32.04 -9.28 -0.89
CA GLY A 201 -32.90 -9.07 -2.07
C GLY A 201 -33.71 -10.27 -2.60
N VAL A 202 -34.15 -11.20 -1.74
CA VAL A 202 -34.94 -12.38 -2.12
C VAL A 202 -36.34 -12.29 -1.51
N ARG A 203 -37.36 -12.04 -2.34
CA ARG A 203 -38.77 -12.13 -1.93
C ARG A 203 -39.14 -13.58 -1.66
N VAL A 204 -39.23 -13.99 -0.40
CA VAL A 204 -39.67 -15.33 -0.03
C VAL A 204 -41.20 -15.40 -0.10
N PHE A 205 -41.72 -15.95 -1.20
CA PHE A 205 -43.11 -16.36 -1.34
C PHE A 205 -43.39 -17.52 -0.37
N LYS A 206 -44.46 -17.44 0.44
CA LYS A 206 -44.89 -18.52 1.34
C LYS A 206 -45.12 -19.80 0.54
N LYS A 207 -44.33 -20.86 0.78
CA LYS A 207 -44.55 -22.19 0.18
C LYS A 207 -44.96 -23.23 1.23
N THR A 208 -45.92 -24.02 0.80
CA THR A 208 -46.73 -25.04 1.48
C THR A 208 -45.93 -26.28 1.89
N LYS A 209 -46.58 -27.09 2.74
CA LYS A 209 -46.06 -28.23 3.54
C LYS A 209 -45.28 -29.29 2.75
N THR A 210 -45.42 -29.37 1.44
CA THR A 210 -44.87 -30.44 0.59
C THR A 210 -43.36 -30.33 0.32
N ILE A 211 -42.76 -29.14 0.41
CA ILE A 211 -41.29 -28.96 0.18
C ILE A 211 -40.47 -29.33 1.43
N ARG A 212 -41.12 -29.46 2.60
CA ARG A 212 -40.45 -29.83 3.86
C ARG A 212 -39.91 -31.26 3.85
N ASP A 213 -40.58 -32.15 3.14
CA ASP A 213 -40.24 -33.58 3.11
C ASP A 213 -39.19 -33.95 2.05
N GLU A 214 -38.92 -33.08 1.07
CA GLU A 214 -37.78 -33.25 0.15
C GLU A 214 -36.46 -32.72 0.74
N ALA A 215 -36.52 -31.68 1.57
CA ALA A 215 -35.32 -31.12 2.22
C ALA A 215 -34.77 -32.01 3.35
N SER A 216 -35.57 -32.93 3.91
CA SER A 216 -35.12 -33.90 4.92
C SER A 216 -34.33 -35.08 4.32
N LYS A 217 -34.41 -35.30 3.00
CA LYS A 217 -33.63 -36.33 2.28
C LYS A 217 -32.29 -35.84 1.74
N ARG A 218 -32.06 -34.54 1.63
CA ARG A 218 -30.76 -33.96 1.25
C ARG A 218 -30.07 -33.43 2.49
N GLY A 219 -29.32 -34.30 3.16
CA GLY A 219 -28.56 -33.99 4.36
C GLY A 219 -27.59 -32.83 4.16
N VAL A 220 -27.96 -31.65 4.64
CA VAL A 220 -27.07 -30.50 4.81
C VAL A 220 -27.17 -30.07 6.27
N LYS A 221 -26.12 -30.38 7.03
CA LYS A 221 -25.92 -29.95 8.41
C LYS A 221 -25.55 -28.46 8.40
N THR A 222 -26.47 -27.60 8.84
CA THR A 222 -26.13 -26.29 9.40
C THR A 222 -26.57 -26.29 10.86
N GLY A 223 -25.63 -26.58 11.74
CA GLY A 223 -25.81 -26.56 13.18
C GLY A 223 -25.88 -25.14 13.70
N ASN A 224 -26.93 -24.83 14.44
CA ASN A 224 -26.98 -23.69 15.33
C ASN A 224 -27.51 -24.20 16.67
N LEU A 225 -26.62 -24.39 17.65
CA LEU A 225 -26.99 -24.64 19.04
C LEU A 225 -26.46 -23.49 19.90
N SER A 226 -27.40 -22.63 20.26
CA SER A 226 -27.31 -21.75 21.40
C SER A 226 -27.13 -22.56 22.69
N LYS A 227 -26.30 -22.05 23.62
CA LYS A 227 -26.64 -21.81 25.04
C LYS A 227 -25.39 -21.50 25.85
N LYS A 228 -25.28 -20.24 26.28
CA LYS A 228 -25.52 -19.86 27.69
C LYS A 228 -25.16 -20.95 28.72
N LYS A 229 -23.87 -21.27 28.87
CA LYS A 229 -23.29 -22.00 30.01
C LYS A 229 -21.76 -21.88 30.09
N MET A 230 -21.23 -20.65 30.10
CA MET A 230 -19.84 -20.37 30.51
C MET A 230 -19.81 -19.10 31.35
N LYS A 231 -20.40 -19.14 32.55
CA LYS A 231 -20.24 -18.14 33.62
C LYS A 231 -20.84 -18.67 34.93
N ALA A 232 -20.35 -19.82 35.39
CA ALA A 232 -20.71 -20.38 36.71
C ALA A 232 -19.72 -21.46 37.20
N ALA A 233 -18.44 -21.43 36.78
CA ALA A 233 -17.44 -22.41 37.19
C ALA A 233 -16.03 -21.80 37.38
N ALA A 234 -15.99 -20.56 37.86
CA ALA A 234 -14.73 -19.88 38.21
C ALA A 234 -14.90 -19.03 39.48
N MET A 235 -15.60 -19.57 40.49
CA MET A 235 -15.53 -19.12 41.88
C MET A 235 -15.85 -20.31 42.79
N ALA A 236 -15.04 -20.51 43.83
CA ALA A 236 -14.98 -21.64 44.77
C ALA A 236 -14.37 -22.94 44.20
N GLY A 237 -13.19 -23.43 44.60
CA GLY A 237 -12.25 -23.06 45.66
C GLY A 237 -11.39 -24.30 45.94
N LYS A 238 -10.07 -24.14 46.14
CA LYS A 238 -9.26 -24.95 47.08
C LYS A 238 -7.83 -24.41 47.20
N SER A 239 -7.62 -23.76 48.34
CA SER A 239 -6.43 -23.71 49.17
C SER A 239 -5.31 -24.73 48.91
N GLY A 240 -4.04 -24.28 48.88
CA GLY A 240 -2.89 -25.15 49.10
C GLY A 240 -1.51 -24.55 48.78
N LYS A 241 -0.82 -24.03 49.81
CA LYS A 241 0.65 -23.87 49.99
C LYS A 241 1.49 -23.13 48.93
N LYS A 242 1.98 -21.93 49.32
CA LYS A 242 3.19 -21.26 48.79
C LYS A 242 4.47 -22.02 49.19
N PRO A 243 5.50 -22.09 48.33
CA PRO A 243 6.88 -22.15 48.78
C PRO A 243 7.58 -20.80 48.65
N ALA A 244 8.51 -20.58 49.57
CA ALA A 244 9.21 -19.34 49.86
C ALA A 244 10.24 -18.96 48.78
N ARG A 245 10.31 -17.66 48.48
CA ARG A 245 11.41 -17.01 47.77
C ARG A 245 12.62 -16.95 48.70
N LYS A 246 13.65 -17.77 48.46
CA LYS A 246 14.98 -17.57 49.06
C LYS A 246 15.72 -16.50 48.25
N GLY A 247 16.13 -15.44 48.95
CA GLY A 247 17.10 -14.48 48.44
C GLY A 247 18.48 -15.11 48.38
N ALA A 248 19.23 -14.76 47.33
CA ALA A 248 20.66 -15.01 47.24
C ALA A 248 21.37 -13.65 47.21
N LYS A 249 22.01 -13.29 48.33
CA LYS A 249 23.08 -12.29 48.37
C LYS A 249 24.41 -13.02 48.15
N GLY A 250 25.13 -12.63 47.11
CA GLY A 250 26.56 -12.28 47.14
C GLY A 250 27.61 -13.38 47.03
N LYS A 251 28.57 -13.22 46.10
CA LYS A 251 29.99 -12.91 46.39
C LYS A 251 30.85 -12.89 45.11
N LYS A 252 31.78 -11.92 45.07
CA LYS A 252 33.18 -11.96 44.56
C LYS A 252 33.36 -12.54 43.14
N ARG A 253 33.85 -11.77 42.17
CA ARG A 253 35.19 -11.16 42.09
C ARG A 253 35.20 -10.13 40.97
#